data_AF-A0A6A3AXQ8-F1
#
_entry.id   AF-A0A6A3AXQ8-F1
#
_cell.length_a   1.000
_cell.length_b   1.000
_cell.length_c   1.000
_cell.angle_alpha   90.00
_cell.angle_beta   90.00
_cell.angle_gamma   90.00
#
_symmetry.space_group_name_H-M   'P 1'
#
loop_
_entity.id
_entity.type
_entity.pdbx_description
1 polymer ?
#
loop_
_entity_poly.entity_id
_entity_poly.type
_entity_poly.pdbx_seq_one_letter_code
_entity_poly.pdbx_strand_id
1 'polypeptide(L)'
;MSTKKPVVVESYDEVVFTEPPETGFTLPPPAPVEDESKRKRGDTKDHPLSQWLLNFSEADELLQLAAARQQVQAHIAKFRRQISLTDGAQNQQFKPL
;
A
#
# COMPACT_ATOMS: atom_id res chain seq x y z
N MET A 1 17.69 -22.32 29.34
CA MET A 1 17.48 -21.78 27.98
C MET A 1 16.23 -20.89 28.01
N SER A 2 16.37 -19.56 27.99
CA SER A 2 15.24 -18.62 28.04
C SER A 2 15.03 -17.98 26.67
N THR A 3 13.86 -18.20 26.05
CA THR A 3 13.52 -17.65 24.74
C THR A 3 12.97 -16.24 24.89
N LYS A 4 13.79 -15.22 24.60
CA LYS A 4 13.39 -13.81 24.58
C LYS A 4 12.55 -13.54 23.33
N LYS A 5 11.24 -13.35 23.51
CA LYS A 5 10.32 -12.96 22.42
C LYS A 5 10.68 -11.54 21.94
N PRO A 6 10.80 -11.29 20.62
CA PRO A 6 11.03 -9.94 20.13
C PRO A 6 9.80 -9.06 20.42
N VAL A 7 10.03 -7.91 21.06
CA VAL A 7 9.00 -6.88 21.27
C VAL A 7 9.03 -5.99 20.05
N VAL A 8 7.95 -6.00 19.28
CA VAL A 8 7.72 -5.03 18.20
C VAL A 8 7.18 -3.77 18.87
N VAL A 9 7.92 -2.66 18.73
CA VAL A 9 7.44 -1.34 19.14
C VAL A 9 6.79 -0.72 17.90
N GLU A 10 5.47 -0.64 17.90
CA GLU A 10 4.73 0.16 16.92
C GLU A 10 4.82 1.63 17.35
N SER A 11 5.74 2.36 16.72
CA SER A 11 5.81 3.82 16.82
C SER A 11 5.02 4.40 15.65
N TYR A 12 3.91 5.07 15.94
CA TYR A 12 3.16 5.84 14.94
C TYR A 12 3.68 7.28 14.95
N ASP A 13 4.02 7.81 13.78
CA ASP A 13 4.19 9.26 13.62
C ASP A 13 2.80 9.89 13.67
N GLU A 14 2.53 10.67 14.71
CA GLU A 14 1.27 11.39 14.90
C GLU A 14 1.10 12.39 13.73
N VAL A 15 0.10 12.18 12.88
CA VAL A 15 -0.27 13.15 11.85
C VAL A 15 -0.92 14.37 12.50
N VAL A 16 -0.15 15.44 12.66
CA VAL A 16 -0.66 16.74 13.08
C VAL A 16 -1.51 17.32 11.94
N PHE A 17 -2.83 17.22 12.06
CA PHE A 17 -3.75 17.97 11.21
C PHE A 17 -3.65 19.44 11.60
N THR A 18 -2.94 20.23 10.79
CA THR A 18 -3.05 21.69 10.85
C THR A 18 -4.49 22.07 10.54
N GLU A 19 -5.10 22.82 11.45
CA GLU A 19 -6.46 23.36 11.42
C GLU A 19 -6.91 23.70 9.97
N PRO A 20 -8.02 23.13 9.47
CA PRO A 20 -8.48 23.41 8.12
C PRO A 20 -8.94 24.87 8.02
N PRO A 21 -8.69 25.57 6.89
CA PRO A 21 -9.09 26.96 6.75
C PRO A 21 -10.60 27.10 6.87
N GLU A 22 -11.01 28.00 7.77
CA GLU A 22 -12.36 28.52 8.09
C GLU A 22 -13.24 28.72 6.84
N THR A 23 -13.74 27.64 6.25
CA THR A 23 -14.67 27.68 5.11
C THR A 23 -15.61 26.50 5.17
N GLY A 24 -16.74 26.71 5.86
CA GLY A 24 -18.02 26.15 5.39
C GLY A 24 -18.78 25.15 6.27
N PHE A 25 -18.35 24.84 7.50
CA PHE A 25 -19.13 23.97 8.38
C PHE A 25 -19.76 24.75 9.54
N THR A 26 -20.93 25.35 9.30
CA THR A 26 -21.81 25.77 10.40
C THR A 26 -22.34 24.52 11.09
N LEU A 27 -21.80 24.20 12.27
CA LEU A 27 -22.32 23.12 13.11
C LEU A 27 -23.71 23.51 13.64
N PRO A 28 -24.74 22.63 13.53
CA PRO A 28 -26.02 22.87 14.18
C PRO A 28 -25.88 22.71 15.71
N PRO A 29 -26.70 23.43 16.51
CA PRO A 29 -26.62 23.37 17.97
C PRO A 29 -26.90 21.95 18.49
N PRO A 30 -26.31 21.57 19.64
CA PRO A 30 -26.43 20.22 20.18
C PRO A 30 -27.89 19.93 20.56
N ALA A 31 -28.58 19.15 19.73
CA ALA A 31 -29.88 18.59 20.03
C ALA A 31 -29.72 17.43 21.05
N PRO A 32 -30.73 17.18 21.90
CA PRO A 32 -30.61 16.27 23.02
C PRO A 32 -30.44 14.82 22.54
N VAL A 33 -29.48 14.16 23.18
CA VAL A 33 -29.12 12.74 23.12
C VAL A 33 -30.26 11.80 22.70
N GLU A 34 -30.33 11.49 21.41
CA GLU A 34 -31.11 10.36 20.90
C GLU A 34 -30.35 9.07 21.21
N ASP A 35 -30.96 8.26 22.09
CA ASP A 35 -30.55 6.95 22.59
C ASP A 35 -29.61 6.17 21.65
N GLU A 36 -28.32 6.20 21.99
CA GLU A 36 -27.23 5.52 21.30
C GLU A 36 -27.18 4.01 21.65
N SER A 37 -28.34 3.36 21.83
CA SER A 37 -28.42 1.93 22.18
C SER A 37 -28.96 1.05 21.06
N LYS A 38 -29.28 1.62 19.88
CA LYS A 38 -29.77 0.87 18.70
C LYS A 38 -28.89 0.95 17.45
N ARG A 39 -27.80 1.71 17.46
CA ARG A 39 -26.88 1.81 16.31
C ARG A 39 -25.75 0.81 16.52
N LYS A 40 -25.70 -0.19 15.65
CA LYS A 40 -24.74 -1.31 15.67
C LYS A 40 -23.30 -0.78 15.71
N ARG A 41 -22.73 -0.74 16.91
CA ARG A 41 -21.29 -0.56 17.17
C ARG A 41 -20.51 -1.48 16.22
N GLY A 42 -19.88 -0.92 15.19
CA GLY A 42 -19.06 -1.66 14.22
C GLY A 42 -19.61 -1.76 12.80
N ASP A 43 -20.75 -1.14 12.46
CA ASP A 43 -21.17 -1.08 11.06
C ASP A 43 -20.24 -0.15 10.26
N THR A 44 -19.33 -0.74 9.49
CA THR A 44 -18.35 0.00 8.66
C THR A 44 -18.97 0.42 7.32
N LYS A 45 -20.29 0.31 7.12
CA LYS A 45 -20.95 0.73 5.87
C LYS A 45 -21.34 2.21 5.87
N ASP A 46 -21.42 2.83 7.03
CA ASP A 46 -21.67 4.28 7.17
C ASP A 46 -20.39 5.12 7.06
N HIS A 47 -19.25 4.51 6.70
CA HIS A 47 -17.98 5.22 6.58
C HIS A 47 -17.84 5.89 5.20
N PRO A 48 -17.37 7.15 5.09
CA PRO A 48 -17.21 7.83 3.80
C PRO A 48 -16.24 7.11 2.84
N LEU A 49 -15.36 6.25 3.37
CA LEU A 49 -14.44 5.41 2.59
C LEU A 49 -14.92 3.96 2.33
N SER A 50 -16.14 3.58 2.76
CA SER A 50 -16.64 2.20 2.62
C SER A 50 -16.62 1.71 1.18
N GLN A 51 -16.89 2.61 0.22
CA GLN A 51 -16.82 2.31 -1.20
C GLN A 51 -15.41 1.84 -1.59
N TRP A 52 -14.37 2.55 -1.17
CA TRP A 52 -12.98 2.18 -1.49
C TRP A 52 -12.54 0.87 -0.84
N LEU A 53 -13.00 0.59 0.38
CA LEU A 53 -12.74 -0.67 1.09
C LEU A 53 -13.43 -1.89 0.46
N LEU A 54 -14.59 -1.69 -0.18
CA LEU A 54 -15.38 -2.75 -0.80
C LEU A 54 -15.10 -2.90 -2.31
N ASN A 55 -14.40 -1.94 -2.91
CA ASN A 55 -13.98 -2.02 -4.30
C ASN A 55 -12.75 -2.92 -4.40
N PHE A 56 -12.97 -4.18 -4.77
CA PHE A 56 -11.91 -5.06 -5.22
C PHE A 56 -11.82 -5.01 -6.75
N SER A 57 -10.61 -5.04 -7.29
CA SER A 57 -10.43 -5.25 -8.73
C SER A 57 -11.02 -6.59 -9.16
N GLU A 58 -11.59 -6.62 -10.34
CA GLU A 58 -12.09 -7.85 -10.96
C GLU A 58 -10.95 -8.84 -11.24
N ALA A 59 -11.28 -10.13 -11.36
CA ALA A 59 -10.28 -11.17 -11.60
C ALA A 59 -9.47 -10.91 -12.89
N ASP A 60 -10.11 -10.39 -13.93
CA ASP A 60 -9.46 -10.06 -15.19
C ASP A 60 -8.53 -8.84 -15.07
N GLU A 61 -8.87 -7.83 -14.26
CA GLU A 61 -7.99 -6.69 -13.99
C GLU A 61 -6.72 -7.11 -13.24
N LEU A 62 -6.85 -8.00 -12.25
CA LEU A 62 -5.72 -8.59 -11.54
C LEU A 62 -4.86 -9.44 -12.46
N LEU A 63 -5.48 -10.23 -13.35
CA LEU A 63 -4.79 -11.02 -14.35
C LEU A 63 -3.99 -10.14 -15.32
N GLN A 64 -4.59 -9.04 -15.78
CA GLN A 64 -3.93 -8.07 -16.65
C GLN A 64 -2.73 -7.42 -15.96
N LEU A 65 -2.89 -7.02 -14.69
CA LEU A 65 -1.79 -6.46 -13.89
C LEU A 65 -0.65 -7.47 -13.70
N ALA A 66 -0.98 -8.73 -13.43
CA ALA A 66 -0.01 -9.80 -13.32
C ALA A 66 0.73 -10.03 -14.65
N ALA A 67 0.03 -10.05 -15.79
CA ALA A 67 0.62 -10.20 -17.10
C ALA A 67 1.59 -9.04 -17.44
N ALA A 68 1.19 -7.80 -17.17
CA ALA A 68 2.06 -6.63 -17.34
C ALA A 68 3.32 -6.74 -16.48
N ARG A 69 3.19 -7.19 -15.22
CA ARG A 69 4.35 -7.46 -14.35
C ARG A 69 5.26 -8.54 -14.92
N GLN A 70 4.70 -9.64 -15.44
CA GLN A 70 5.49 -10.71 -16.07
C GLN A 70 6.26 -10.19 -17.29
N GLN A 71 5.64 -9.34 -18.12
CA GLN A 71 6.30 -8.71 -19.26
C GLN A 71 7.49 -7.84 -18.82
N VAL A 72 7.31 -7.00 -17.80
CA VAL A 72 8.40 -6.16 -17.25
C VAL A 72 9.52 -7.03 -16.70
N GLN A 73 9.21 -8.10 -15.95
CA GLN A 73 10.22 -9.03 -15.44
C GLN A 73 11.00 -9.72 -16.57
N ALA A 74 10.31 -10.15 -17.64
CA ALA A 74 10.94 -10.75 -18.81
C ALA A 74 11.88 -9.77 -19.52
N HIS A 75 11.46 -8.51 -19.67
CA HIS A 75 12.29 -7.45 -20.25
C HIS A 75 13.54 -7.19 -19.40
N ILE A 76 13.39 -7.09 -18.07
CA ILE A 76 14.51 -6.95 -17.14
C ILE A 76 15.46 -8.13 -17.25
N ALA A 77 14.95 -9.37 -17.26
CA ALA A 77 15.76 -10.57 -17.38
C ALA A 77 16.54 -10.62 -18.70
N LYS A 78 15.90 -10.23 -19.81
CA LYS A 78 16.55 -10.11 -21.12
C LYS A 78 17.70 -9.09 -21.07
N PHE A 79 17.45 -7.92 -20.51
CA PHE A 79 18.45 -6.86 -20.42
C PHE A 79 19.62 -7.26 -19.52
N ARG A 80 19.36 -7.90 -18.38
CA ARG A 80 20.39 -8.46 -17.49
C ARG A 80 21.28 -9.46 -18.22
N ARG A 81 20.71 -10.37 -19.02
CA ARG A 81 21.49 -11.32 -19.84
C ARG A 81 22.35 -10.59 -20.88
N GLN A 82 21.82 -9.57 -21.54
CA GLN A 82 22.59 -8.78 -22.50
C GLN A 82 23.77 -8.07 -21.84
N ILE A 83 23.56 -7.45 -20.68
CA ILE A 83 24.64 -6.84 -19.90
C ILE A 83 25.69 -7.89 -19.54
N SER A 84 25.30 -9.07 -19.03
CA SER A 84 26.24 -10.13 -18.69
C SER A 84 27.01 -10.68 -19.89
N LEU A 85 26.40 -10.78 -21.07
CA LEU A 85 27.10 -11.22 -22.30
C LEU A 85 28.15 -10.20 -22.73
N THR A 86 27.79 -8.92 -22.73
CA THR A 86 28.71 -7.85 -23.09
C THR A 86 29.82 -7.74 -22.05
N ASP A 87 29.49 -7.76 -20.75
CA ASP A 87 30.45 -7.66 -19.64
C ASP A 87 31.40 -8.88 -19.54
N GLY A 88 30.89 -10.08 -19.80
CA GLY A 88 31.68 -11.31 -19.86
C GLY A 88 32.66 -11.35 -21.03
N ALA A 89 32.30 -10.75 -22.18
CA ALA A 89 33.19 -10.64 -23.34
C ALA A 89 34.38 -9.69 -23.06
N GLN A 90 34.13 -8.55 -22.44
CA GLN A 90 35.19 -7.59 -22.08
C GLN A 90 36.07 -8.11 -20.92
N ASN A 91 35.53 -8.85 -19.95
CA ASN A 91 36.36 -9.45 -18.88
C ASN A 91 37.27 -10.61 -19.35
N GLN A 92 36.96 -11.29 -20.47
CA GLN A 92 37.83 -12.34 -21.00
C GLN A 92 39.02 -11.80 -21.82
N GLN A 93 38.86 -10.62 -22.44
CA GLN A 93 39.93 -9.94 -23.19
C GLN A 93 41.02 -9.36 -22.27
N PHE A 94 40.73 -9.11 -20.99
CA PHE A 94 41.71 -8.62 -20.00
C PHE A 94 42.30 -9.71 -19.09
N LYS A 95 42.31 -10.98 -19.52
CA LYS A 95 43.13 -12.01 -18.85
C LYS A 95 44.57 -11.94 -19.40
N PRO A 96 45.57 -11.41 -18.65
CA PRO A 96 46.96 -11.67 -18.98
C PRO A 96 47.32 -13.12 -18.63
N LEU A 97 47.94 -13.79 -19.61
CA LEU A 97 48.65 -15.09 -19.64
C LEU A 97 48.25 -16.18 -18.62
#